data_AF-A0A6C0JPD6-F1
#
_entry.id   AF-A0A6C0JPD6-F1
#
_cell.length_a   1.000
_cell.length_b   1.000
_cell.length_c   1.000
_cell.angle_alpha   90.00
_cell.angle_beta   90.00
_cell.angle_gamma   90.00
#
_symmetry.space_group_name_H-M   'P 1'
#
loop_
_entity.id
_entity.type
_entity.pdbx_description
1 polymer ?
#
loop_
_entity_poly.entity_id
_entity_poly.type
_entity_poly.pdbx_seq_one_letter_code
_entity_poly.pdbx_strand_id
1 'polypeptide(L)' 'MHVSPKMKHAVMLGLLFFVVSSPYTYKLVDRLVAPVAQMLVPASASLFKIAEGGCPTTYGLLVHSAVFALVAYYLHTV' A
#
# COMPACT_ATOMS: atom_id res chain seq x y z
N MET A 1 -22.27 -6.23 23.33
CA MET A 1 -20.83 -6.55 23.28
C MET A 1 -20.05 -5.24 23.31
N HIS A 2 -19.43 -4.89 24.44
CA HIS A 2 -18.54 -3.72 24.52
C HIS A 2 -17.18 -4.12 23.93
N VAL A 3 -16.93 -3.73 22.67
CA VAL A 3 -15.64 -3.97 22.03
C VAL A 3 -14.60 -3.05 22.67
N SER A 4 -13.53 -3.62 23.23
CA SER A 4 -12.48 -2.85 23.88
C SER A 4 -11.80 -1.89 22.86
N PRO A 5 -11.35 -0.70 23.29
CA PRO A 5 -10.67 0.25 22.39
C PRO A 5 -9.47 -0.38 21.69
N LYS A 6 -8.72 -1.23 22.40
CA LYS A 6 -7.58 -2.00 21.87
C LYS A 6 -8.01 -2.95 20.75
N MET A 7 -9.14 -3.64 20.90
CA MET A 7 -9.68 -4.53 19.88
C MET A 7 -10.16 -3.75 18.65
N LYS A 8 -10.82 -2.60 18.82
CA LYS A 8 -11.21 -1.74 17.69
C LYS A 8 -9.98 -1.30 16.88
N HIS A 9 -8.92 -0.91 17.58
CA HIS A 9 -7.67 -0.47 16.94
C HIS A 9 -6.98 -1.60 16.19
N ALA A 10 -6.89 -2.79 16.80
CA ALA A 10 -6.32 -3.97 16.15
C ALA A 10 -7.10 -4.40 14.90
N VAL A 11 -8.43 -4.36 14.95
CA VAL A 11 -9.30 -4.68 13.80
C VAL A 11 -9.12 -3.66 12.68
N MET A 12 -9.05 -2.36 12.99
CA MET A 12 -8.83 -1.31 12.00
C MET A 12 -7.48 -1.45 11.29
N LEU A 13 -6.40 -1.69 12.04
CA LEU A 13 -5.07 -1.94 11.47
C LEU A 13 -5.03 -3.22 10.63
N GLY A 14 -5.68 -4.28 11.08
CA GLY A 14 -5.78 -5.53 10.33
C GLY A 14 -6.53 -5.37 9.00
N LEU A 15 -7.64 -4.63 9.01
CA LEU A 15 -8.39 -4.29 7.78
C LEU A 15 -7.58 -3.41 6.84
N LEU A 16 -6.88 -2.41 7.37
CA LEU A 16 -6.00 -1.55 6.58
C LEU A 16 -4.89 -2.37 5.91
N PHE A 17 -4.25 -3.27 6.66
CA PHE A 17 -3.23 -4.17 6.12
C PHE A 17 -3.79 -5.06 5.03
N PHE A 18 -4.97 -5.64 5.25
CA PHE A 18 -5.64 -6.51 4.27
C PHE A 18 -5.94 -5.78 2.96
N VAL A 19 -6.48 -4.56 3.05
CA VAL A 19 -6.78 -3.75 1.86
C VAL A 19 -5.49 -3.35 1.16
N VAL A 20 -4.50 -2.82 1.88
CA VAL A 20 -3.24 -2.37 1.27
C VAL A 20 -2.46 -3.53 0.66
N SER A 21 -2.47 -4.70 1.29
CA SER A 21 -1.72 -5.88 0.83
C SER A 21 -2.47 -6.73 -0.21
N SER A 22 -3.66 -6.30 -0.66
CA SER A 22 -4.40 -7.06 -1.66
C SER A 22 -3.75 -6.94 -3.05
N PRO A 23 -3.66 -8.02 -3.85
CA PRO A 23 -3.12 -7.98 -5.22
C PRO A 23 -3.91 -7.06 -6.15
N TYR A 24 -5.19 -6.79 -5.85
CA TYR A 24 -5.99 -5.80 -6.57
C TYR A 24 -5.52 -4.38 -6.26
N THR A 25 -5.15 -4.11 -5.02
CA THR A 25 -4.63 -2.80 -4.58
C THR A 25 -3.26 -2.54 -5.19
N TYR A 26 -2.39 -3.56 -5.27
CA TYR A 26 -1.12 -3.46 -6.00
C TYR A 26 -1.34 -3.07 -7.47
N LYS A 27 -2.31 -3.69 -8.15
CA LYS A 27 -2.65 -3.34 -9.54
C LYS A 27 -3.24 -1.92 -9.67
N LEU A 28 -4.03 -1.47 -8.70
CA LEU A 28 -4.60 -0.13 -8.70
C LEU A 28 -3.53 0.94 -8.48
N VAL A 29 -2.65 0.72 -7.49
CA VAL A 29 -1.51 1.61 -7.21
C VAL A 29 -0.58 1.66 -8.41
N ASP A 30 -0.26 0.51 -9.02
CA ASP A 30 0.54 0.47 -10.25
C ASP A 30 -0.07 1.33 -11.37
N ARG A 31 -1.39 1.24 -11.60
CA ARG A 31 -2.06 2.07 -12.61
C ARG A 31 -2.10 3.56 -12.30
N LEU A 32 -2.15 3.95 -11.03
CA LEU A 32 -2.21 5.35 -10.62
C LEU A 32 -0.81 5.98 -10.52
N VAL A 33 0.18 5.20 -10.07
CA VAL A 33 1.55 5.65 -9.82
C VAL A 33 2.41 5.54 -11.08
N ALA A 34 2.21 4.55 -11.96
CA ALA A 34 2.97 4.41 -13.20
C ALA A 34 2.94 5.67 -14.09
N PRO A 35 1.80 6.34 -14.37
CA PRO A 35 1.79 7.55 -15.19
C PRO A 35 2.49 8.74 -14.50
N VAL A 36 2.36 8.87 -13.18
CA VAL A 36 3.03 9.93 -12.40
C VAL A 36 4.54 9.67 -12.33
N ALA A 37 4.95 8.42 -12.08
CA ALA A 37 6.34 8.01 -12.04
C ALA A 37 7.03 8.13 -13.41
N GLN A 38 6.34 7.80 -14.49
CA GLN A 38 6.83 8.00 -15.87
C GLN A 38 7.01 9.48 -16.21
N MET A 39 6.15 10.35 -15.69
CA MET A 39 6.24 11.80 -15.90
C MET A 39 7.39 12.44 -15.12
N LEU A 40 7.66 11.96 -13.91
CA LEU A 40 8.70 12.52 -13.04
C LEU A 40 10.08 11.90 -13.26
N VAL A 41 10.15 10.60 -13.61
CA VAL A 41 11.41 9.86 -13.72
C VAL A 41 11.34 8.84 -14.88
N PRO A 42 11.39 9.32 -16.14
CA PRO A 42 11.24 8.46 -17.33
C PRO A 42 12.33 7.38 -17.45
N ALA A 43 13.52 7.62 -16.88
CA ALA A 43 14.65 6.68 -16.90
C ALA A 43 14.49 5.47 -15.95
N SER A 44 13.59 5.53 -14.96
CA SER A 44 13.39 4.45 -13.99
C SER A 44 12.18 3.57 -14.30
N ALA A 45 11.50 3.76 -15.43
CA ALA A 45 10.31 3.00 -15.80
C ALA A 45 10.56 1.49 -15.95
N SER A 46 11.79 1.06 -16.23
CA SER A 46 12.19 -0.36 -16.26
C SER A 46 12.62 -0.92 -14.90
N LEU A 47 12.97 -0.07 -13.92
CA LEU A 47 13.36 -0.43 -12.55
C LEU A 47 12.17 -0.42 -11.57
N PHE A 48 11.21 0.48 -11.79
CA PHE A 48 9.96 0.57 -11.03
C PHE A 48 8.89 -0.35 -11.61
N LYS A 49 9.20 -1.63 -11.77
CA LYS A 49 8.15 -2.61 -12.07
C LYS A 49 7.48 -2.97 -10.75
N ILE A 50 6.32 -2.40 -10.46
CA ILE A 50 5.63 -2.54 -9.17
C ILE A 50 4.86 -3.88 -9.08
N ALA A 51 4.48 -4.46 -10.22
CA ALA A 51 3.90 -5.80 -10.29
C ALA A 51 4.31 -6.58 -11.55
N GLU A 52 4.70 -7.85 -11.38
CA GLU A 52 4.84 -8.85 -12.45
C GLU A 52 3.69 -9.85 -12.27
N GLY A 53 2.69 -9.83 -13.16
CA GLY A 53 1.57 -10.79 -13.11
C GLY A 53 0.63 -10.70 -11.88
N GLY A 54 0.76 -9.67 -11.04
CA GLY A 54 0.02 -9.56 -9.78
C GLY A 54 0.78 -10.02 -8.53
N CYS A 55 2.02 -10.46 -8.70
CA CYS A 55 2.97 -10.64 -7.60
C CYS A 55 3.68 -9.30 -7.34
N PRO A 56 3.71 -8.82 -6.09
CA PRO A 56 4.46 -7.62 -5.75
C PRO A 56 5.95 -7.89 -5.97
N THR A 57 6.63 -6.97 -6.65
CA THR A 57 8.10 -6.96 -6.62
C THR A 57 8.56 -6.45 -5.25
N THR A 58 9.84 -6.62 -4.91
CA THR A 58 10.40 -6.07 -3.67
C THR A 58 10.14 -4.57 -3.55
N TYR A 59 10.15 -3.84 -4.66
CA TYR A 59 9.77 -2.41 -4.72
C TYR A 59 8.28 -2.18 -4.45
N GLY A 60 7.40 -2.99 -5.05
CA GLY A 60 5.96 -2.92 -4.77
C GLY A 60 5.65 -3.15 -3.30
N LEU A 61 6.28 -4.15 -2.67
CA LEU A 61 6.14 -4.43 -1.24
C LEU A 61 6.63 -3.24 -0.39
N LEU A 62 7.74 -2.61 -0.77
CA LEU A 62 8.31 -1.49 -0.02
C LEU A 62 7.43 -0.24 -0.10
N VAL A 63 6.88 0.07 -1.27
CA VAL A 63 5.90 1.16 -1.47
C VAL A 63 4.63 0.88 -0.65
N HIS A 64 4.09 -0.33 -0.71
CA HIS A 64 2.89 -0.68 0.06
C HIS A 64 3.14 -0.67 1.57
N SER A 65 4.33 -1.06 2.01
CA SER A 65 4.73 -0.97 3.42
C SER A 65 4.80 0.49 3.89
N ALA A 66 5.35 1.38 3.07
CA ALA A 66 5.39 2.81 3.37
C ALA A 66 4.00 3.45 3.42
N VAL A 67 3.11 3.10 2.47
CA VAL A 67 1.71 3.56 2.45
C VAL A 67 0.97 3.05 3.68
N PHE A 68 1.11 1.76 4.02
CA PHE A 68 0.51 1.21 5.23
C PHE A 68 1.00 1.95 6.48
N ALA A 69 2.31 2.16 6.62
CA ALA A 69 2.88 2.87 7.76
C ALA A 69 2.37 4.31 7.88
N LEU A 70 2.28 5.05 6.77
CA LEU A 70 1.74 6.41 6.75
C LEU A 70 0.27 6.45 7.15
N VAL A 71 -0.57 5.63 6.52
CA VAL A 71 -2.01 5.62 6.81
C VAL A 71 -2.27 5.12 8.24
N ALA A 72 -1.54 4.11 8.70
CA ALA A 72 -1.60 3.63 10.07
C ALA A 72 -1.20 4.71 11.06
N TYR A 73 -0.11 5.44 10.80
CA TYR A 73 0.31 6.58 11.62
C TYR A 73 -0.80 7.63 11.73
N TYR A 74 -1.34 8.06 10.59
CA TYR A 74 -2.45 9.03 10.59
C TYR A 74 -3.65 8.53 11.39
N LEU A 75 -4.09 7.28 11.16
CA LEU A 75 -5.21 6.66 11.86
C LEU A 75 -4.98 6.48 13.37
N HIS A 76 -3.72 6.34 13.80
CA HIS A 76 -3.34 6.24 15.21
C HIS A 76 -3.22 7.61 15.89
N THR A 77 -2.95 8.66 15.10
CA THR A 77 -2.79 10.04 15.59
C THR A 77 -4.09 10.86 15.60
N VAL A 78 -5.13 10.44 14.89
CA VAL A 78 -6.49 11.01 14.96
C VAL A 78 -7.35 10.33 16.03
#